data_AF-A0A8B6CM74-F1
#
_entry.id   AF-A0A8B6CM74-F1
#
_cell.length_a   1.000
_cell.length_b   1.000
_cell.length_c   1.000
_cell.angle_alpha   90.00
_cell.angle_beta   90.00
_cell.angle_gamma   90.00
#
_symmetry.space_group_name_H-M   'P 1'
#
loop_
_entity.id
_entity.type
_entity.pdbx_description
1 polymer ?
#
loop_
_entity_poly.entity_id
_entity_poly.type
_entity_poly.pdbx_seq_one_letter_code
_entity_poly.pdbx_strand_id
1 'polypeptide(L)' 'MSKATKRKHVTKEVLDEYVLPEENQQIVKVVAGKGNNLHEILTADNQTFLVSMPTRFRKNVWIKR' A
#
# COMPACT_ATOMS: atom_id res chain seq x y z
N MET A 1 -18.09 -10.66 -6.10
CA MET A 1 -18.37 -9.27 -5.67
C MET A 1 -18.25 -8.32 -6.85
N SER A 2 -19.12 -7.33 -6.95
CA SER A 2 -18.98 -6.29 -7.98
C SER A 2 -17.75 -5.41 -7.71
N LYS A 3 -17.21 -4.77 -8.76
CA LYS A 3 -16.10 -3.80 -8.64
C LYS A 3 -16.44 -2.65 -7.67
N ALA A 4 -17.69 -2.22 -7.65
CA ALA A 4 -18.18 -1.16 -6.76
C ALA A 4 -18.20 -1.62 -5.29
N THR A 5 -18.67 -2.84 -5.04
CA THR A 5 -18.71 -3.44 -3.69
C THR A 5 -17.29 -3.59 -3.15
N LYS A 6 -16.35 -4.11 -3.96
CA LYS A 6 -14.93 -4.22 -3.59
C LYS A 6 -14.33 -2.87 -3.19
N ARG A 7 -14.56 -1.83 -3.99
CA ARG A 7 -14.06 -0.47 -3.70
C ARG A 7 -14.61 0.05 -2.38
N LYS A 8 -15.92 -0.12 -2.12
CA LYS A 8 -16.56 0.29 -0.86
C LYS A 8 -15.88 -0.34 0.36
N HIS A 9 -15.64 -1.65 0.34
CA HIS A 9 -15.00 -2.34 1.48
C HIS A 9 -13.55 -1.90 1.66
N VAL A 10 -12.77 -1.84 0.58
CA VAL A 10 -11.35 -1.42 0.66
C VAL A 10 -11.22 0.02 1.15
N THR A 11 -12.07 0.94 0.70
CA THR A 11 -12.04 2.34 1.18
C THR A 11 -12.42 2.45 2.64
N LYS A 12 -13.39 1.65 3.11
CA LYS A 12 -13.80 1.63 4.51
C LYS A 12 -12.66 1.14 5.41
N GLU A 13 -12.06 -0.01 5.09
CA GLU A 13 -10.95 -0.58 5.86
C GLU A 13 -9.78 0.42 5.98
N VAL A 14 -9.38 1.06 4.88
CA VAL A 14 -8.22 1.96 4.86
C VAL A 14 -8.45 3.25 5.68
N LEU A 15 -9.69 3.70 5.83
CA LEU A 15 -10.02 4.93 6.57
C LEU A 15 -10.36 4.67 8.04
N ASP A 16 -11.02 3.56 8.33
CA ASP A 16 -11.59 3.29 9.66
C ASP A 16 -10.65 2.40 10.51
N GLU A 17 -9.77 1.61 9.91
CA GLU A 17 -8.92 0.66 10.64
C GLU A 17 -7.52 1.25 10.91
N TYR A 18 -7.15 1.29 12.19
CA TYR A 18 -5.79 1.62 12.62
C TYR A 18 -5.02 0.33 12.94
N VAL A 19 -4.33 -0.20 11.94
CA VAL A 19 -3.57 -1.45 12.05
C VAL A 19 -2.15 -1.15 12.54
N LEU A 20 -1.75 -1.81 13.64
CA LEU A 20 -0.36 -1.79 14.10
C LEU A 20 0.45 -2.88 13.37
N PRO A 21 1.72 -2.61 13.02
CA PRO A 21 2.57 -3.62 12.39
C PRO A 21 2.72 -4.86 13.27
N GLU A 22 2.60 -6.03 12.66
CA GLU A 22 2.97 -7.31 13.28
C GLU A 22 4.51 -7.50 13.27
N GLU A 23 5.02 -8.53 13.94
CA GLU A 23 6.47 -8.79 14.08
C GLU A 23 7.22 -8.89 12.74
N ASN A 24 6.54 -9.32 11.68
CA ASN A 24 7.11 -9.48 10.33
C ASN A 24 6.84 -8.28 9.41
N GLN A 25 6.28 -7.19 9.94
CA GLN A 25 5.88 -6.02 9.17
C GLN A 25 6.71 -4.82 9.58
N GLN A 26 7.07 -3.99 8.59
CA GLN A 26 7.84 -2.77 8.81
C GLN A 26 7.13 -1.57 8.20
N ILE A 27 7.18 -0.44 8.90
CA ILE A 27 6.71 0.84 8.37
C ILE A 27 7.77 1.39 7.42
N VAL A 28 7.36 1.69 6.19
CA VAL A 28 8.25 2.19 5.13
C VAL A 28 7.66 3.44 4.47
N LYS A 29 8.51 4.29 3.91
CA LYS A 29 8.12 5.49 3.17
C LYS A 29 8.21 5.27 1.67
N VAL A 30 7.18 5.63 0.91
CA VAL A 30 7.22 5.57 -0.56
C VAL A 30 8.05 6.74 -1.11
N VAL A 31 9.02 6.44 -1.96
CA VAL A 31 9.91 7.41 -2.61
C VAL A 31 9.48 7.70 -4.03
N ALA A 32 9.19 6.67 -4.82
CA ALA A 32 8.78 6.82 -6.22
C ALA A 32 7.95 5.61 -6.70
N GLY A 33 7.15 5.80 -7.74
CA GLY A 33 6.53 4.69 -8.47
C GLY A 33 7.40 4.30 -9.67
N LYS A 34 7.80 3.02 -9.79
CA LYS A 34 8.61 2.52 -10.92
C LYS A 34 7.77 1.90 -12.05
N GLY A 35 6.44 2.02 -11.98
CA GLY A 35 5.52 1.41 -12.95
C GLY A 35 5.17 -0.04 -12.61
N ASN A 36 4.28 -0.66 -13.38
CA ASN A 36 3.78 -2.03 -13.14
C ASN A 36 3.24 -2.31 -11.71
N ASN A 37 2.73 -1.29 -10.99
CA ASN A 37 2.34 -1.37 -9.57
C ASN A 37 3.52 -1.72 -8.62
N LEU A 38 4.75 -1.40 -9.04
CA LEU A 38 5.94 -1.43 -8.21
C LEU A 38 6.23 -0.04 -7.66
N HIS A 39 6.55 0.00 -6.37
CA HIS A 39 6.85 1.20 -5.61
C HIS A 39 8.23 1.07 -4.99
N GLU A 40 9.06 2.08 -5.19
CA GLU A 40 10.34 2.24 -4.51
C GLU A 40 10.07 2.81 -3.13
N ILE A 41 10.57 2.14 -2.10
CA ILE A 41 10.39 2.52 -0.71
C ILE A 41 11.73 2.78 -0.03
N LEU A 42 11.68 3.47 1.11
CA LEU A 42 12.78 3.70 2.03
C LEU A 42 12.38 3.13 3.40
N THR A 43 13.23 2.26 3.96
CA THR A 43 13.08 1.73 5.32
C THR A 43 13.66 2.68 6.37
N ALA A 44 13.40 2.41 7.65
CA ALA A 44 14.03 3.14 8.75
C ALA A 44 15.56 3.01 8.75
N ASP A 45 16.08 1.91 8.21
CA ASP A 45 17.51 1.61 8.11
C ASP A 45 18.18 2.22 6.86
N ASN A 46 17.51 3.17 6.20
CA ASN A 46 17.94 3.80 4.94
C ASN A 46 18.15 2.83 3.77
N GLN A 47 17.51 1.66 3.79
CA GLN A 47 17.56 0.74 2.66
C GLN A 47 16.43 1.03 1.67
N THR A 48 16.75 0.93 0.38
CA THR A 48 15.78 1.14 -0.70
C THR A 48 15.57 -0.13 -1.49
N PHE A 49 14.31 -0.54 -1.64
CA PHE A 49 13.93 -1.67 -2.48
C PHE A 49 12.55 -1.47 -3.10
N LEU A 50 12.18 -2.39 -4.00
CA LEU A 50 10.91 -2.37 -4.70
C LEU A 50 9.91 -3.28 -4.02
N VAL A 51 8.72 -2.74 -3.78
CA VAL A 51 7.57 -3.49 -3.27
C VAL A 51 6.45 -3.48 -4.30
N SER A 52 5.68 -4.57 -4.32
CA SER A 52 4.52 -4.68 -5.19
C SER A 52 3.24 -4.32 -4.45
N MET A 53 2.35 -3.57 -5.10
CA MET A 53 1.05 -3.25 -4.51
C MET A 53 0.06 -4.41 -4.68
N PRO A 54 -0.58 -4.88 -3.59
CA PRO A 54 -1.59 -5.94 -3.66
C PRO A 54 -2.76 -5.55 -4.58
N THR A 55 -3.30 -6.54 -5.31
CA THR A 55 -4.36 -6.33 -6.33
C THR A 55 -5.66 -5.77 -5.76
N ARG A 56 -5.90 -5.88 -4.46
CA ARG A 56 -7.07 -5.27 -3.79
C ARG A 56 -7.00 -3.74 -3.74
N PHE A 57 -5.80 -3.18 -3.66
CA PHE A 57 -5.58 -1.73 -3.54
C PHE A 57 -5.36 -1.04 -4.89
N ARG A 58 -4.92 -1.78 -5.92
CA ARG A 58 -4.72 -1.25 -7.28
C ARG A 58 -5.99 -0.57 -7.80
N LYS A 59 -5.87 0.70 -8.21
CA LYS A 59 -6.98 1.55 -8.71
C LYS A 59 -8.11 1.83 -7.70
N ASN A 60 -7.89 1.52 -6.42
CA ASN A 60 -8.81 1.82 -5.32
C ASN A 60 -8.18 2.75 -4.28
N VAL A 61 -6.85 2.65 -4.08
CA VAL A 61 -6.07 3.51 -3.19
C VAL A 61 -4.91 4.09 -4.00
N TRP A 62 -4.70 5.40 -3.87
CA TRP A 62 -3.60 6.11 -4.52
C TRP A 62 -2.58 6.52 -3.47
N ILE A 63 -1.33 6.12 -3.69
CA ILE A 63 -0.20 6.47 -2.84
C ILE A 63 0.74 7.33 -3.69
N LYS A 64 1.21 8.44 -3.12
CA LYS A 64 2.14 9.38 -3.74
C LYS A 64 3.34 9.61 -2.81
N ARG A 65 4.39 10.23 -3.35
CA ARG A 65 5.54 10.71 -2.58
C ARG A 65 5.14 11.87 -1.68
#